data_AF-A0AAD5EV61-F1
#
_entry.id   AF-A0AAD5EV61-F1
#
_cell.length_a   1.000
_cell.length_b   1.000
_cell.length_c   1.000
_cell.angle_alpha   90.00
_cell.angle_beta   90.00
_cell.angle_gamma   90.00
#
_symmetry.space_group_name_H-M   'P 1'
#
loop_
_entity.id
_entity.type
_entity.pdbx_description
1 polymer ?
#
loop_
_entity_poly.entity_id
_entity_poly.type
_entity_poly.pdbx_seq_one_letter_code
_entity_poly.pdbx_strand_id
1 'polypeptide(L)'
;MSFRTFAVRAGAAVNAASYRSSTRSGFNMVQQAKVLSSSLGARQLSTEATSIKELRDDEPNDVVFESKYGLRTVMLNRPKKLNSLNASMIRKIVPRLVEWEKSDLANVIVMKGAGEKSLCAGGDVAALAHFNQQEDGWKKSAEYFALEYKLDHYIATYQKPYIAFMDGITMGGGVGLSAHAPFRIATEKTVFAMPETTIGFFPDVGASFFLPRMNGSVGTYLALTSDRLTGPNVFYSGIATHYLHSTSLPDLEARLAELRFQDSDDLPARLALINETLEEFCTGLPYDQPIALSGEIRRAIDRCFNKNTISDIIAALESERGSTEEWAQKQIKTLHKRSPTAVHVALRQMRVGGEWDIAETFKKEHQISSKFMQHPDFTEGVTALLIRKETPKWSPESLEDVATKDNVTKPFFEFDPKSDIELFTDRTYSEYPHQSIGVPTEKEIRKVLTDGSYSQEELANIVIASRRGRQGISEVVKEIIARKTDVDARGKARWLTDESTPGSKL
;
A
#
# COMPACT_ATOMS: atom_id res chain seq x y z
N MET A 1 10.43 -10.98 -50.94
CA MET A 1 10.45 -11.17 -52.41
C MET A 1 9.10 -10.69 -52.93
N SER A 2 8.91 -9.73 -53.83
CA SER A 2 9.76 -9.05 -54.82
C SER A 2 9.19 -7.62 -54.99
N PHE A 3 10.05 -6.61 -54.93
CA PHE A 3 9.74 -5.21 -55.26
C PHE A 3 10.28 -4.90 -56.66
N ARG A 4 9.47 -4.28 -57.52
CA ARG A 4 9.94 -3.44 -58.63
C ARG A 4 9.06 -2.20 -58.78
N THR A 5 9.65 -1.09 -58.32
CA THR A 5 9.72 0.28 -58.87
C THR A 5 8.70 0.71 -59.93
N PHE A 6 8.08 1.89 -59.72
CA PHE A 6 7.97 2.94 -60.75
C PHE A 6 7.81 4.32 -60.07
N ALA A 7 8.72 5.23 -60.39
CA ALA A 7 8.66 6.65 -60.06
C ALA A 7 8.12 7.41 -61.29
N VAL A 8 7.23 8.38 -61.07
CA VAL A 8 6.75 9.32 -62.09
C VAL A 8 6.82 10.75 -61.57
N ARG A 9 7.43 11.61 -62.39
CA ARG A 9 7.48 13.09 -62.31
C ARG A 9 6.23 13.72 -62.96
N ALA A 10 5.77 14.84 -62.42
CA ALA A 10 5.17 16.02 -63.09
C ALA A 10 4.58 16.94 -61.99
N GLY A 11 4.53 18.28 -62.03
CA GLY A 11 4.87 19.36 -62.97
C GLY A 11 5.03 20.68 -62.16
N ALA A 12 5.79 21.67 -62.64
CA ALA A 12 5.33 22.86 -63.40
C ALA A 12 4.41 23.80 -62.60
N ALA A 13 4.49 25.13 -62.61
CA ALA A 13 5.41 26.13 -63.15
C ALA A 13 5.08 27.47 -62.45
N VAL A 14 5.97 28.44 -62.64
CA VAL A 14 6.09 29.75 -62.01
C VAL A 14 4.99 30.73 -62.47
N ASN A 15 4.55 31.64 -61.60
CA ASN A 15 4.11 32.97 -62.01
C ASN A 15 4.60 34.02 -61.01
N ALA A 16 5.40 34.96 -61.51
CA ALA A 16 6.00 36.06 -60.79
C ALA A 16 5.25 37.36 -61.13
N ALA A 17 4.91 38.15 -60.11
CA ALA A 17 4.58 39.56 -60.28
C ALA A 17 5.33 40.37 -59.20
N SER A 18 6.25 41.17 -59.68
CA SER A 18 7.13 42.10 -58.97
C SER A 18 6.38 43.35 -58.52
N TYR A 19 6.61 43.82 -57.28
CA TYR A 19 6.55 45.24 -56.94
C TYR A 19 7.68 45.62 -55.98
N ARG A 20 8.15 46.85 -56.14
CA ARG A 20 9.48 47.39 -55.84
C ARG A 20 9.78 47.60 -54.35
N SER A 21 11.04 47.28 -54.04
CA SER A 21 12.00 47.93 -53.13
C SER A 21 11.56 49.24 -52.44
N SER A 22 11.62 49.23 -51.11
CA SER A 22 12.13 50.35 -50.32
C SER A 22 12.97 49.82 -49.16
N THR A 23 14.28 50.02 -49.24
CA THR A 23 15.26 49.78 -48.17
C THR A 23 15.05 50.74 -47.00
N ARG A 24 14.88 50.21 -45.80
CA ARG A 24 15.21 50.91 -44.55
C ARG A 24 15.87 49.95 -43.58
N SER A 25 17.13 50.24 -43.29
CA SER A 25 17.93 49.66 -42.20
C SER A 25 17.27 49.92 -40.85
N GLY A 26 17.13 48.90 -40.03
CA GLY A 26 16.66 49.03 -38.65
C GLY A 26 16.83 47.72 -37.88
N PHE A 27 17.93 47.65 -37.14
CA PHE A 27 18.20 46.83 -35.95
C PHE A 27 17.29 45.62 -35.64
N ASN A 28 17.93 44.45 -35.58
CA ASN A 28 17.43 43.24 -34.92
C ASN A 28 16.82 43.56 -33.55
N MET A 29 15.53 43.29 -33.39
CA MET A 29 14.87 43.20 -32.09
C MET A 29 14.42 41.76 -31.92
N VAL A 30 15.23 40.99 -31.19
CA VAL A 30 14.83 39.69 -30.64
C VAL A 30 13.62 39.95 -29.76
N GLN A 31 12.45 39.45 -30.14
CA GLN A 31 11.31 39.38 -29.23
C GLN A 31 11.71 38.43 -28.10
N GLN A 32 12.19 38.99 -26.99
CA GLN A 32 12.20 38.30 -25.71
C GLN A 32 10.74 38.01 -25.35
N ALA A 33 10.32 36.77 -25.60
CA ALA A 33 9.14 36.25 -24.95
C ALA A 33 9.36 36.39 -23.44
N LYS A 34 8.55 37.23 -22.79
CA LYS A 34 8.46 37.26 -21.33
C LYS A 34 8.14 35.83 -20.89
N VAL A 35 9.11 35.17 -20.29
CA VAL A 35 8.86 34.01 -19.45
C VAL A 35 7.99 34.55 -18.31
N LEU A 36 6.68 34.40 -18.44
CA LEU A 36 5.80 34.43 -17.30
C LEU A 36 6.23 33.22 -16.49
N SER A 37 6.99 33.48 -15.43
CA SER A 37 7.26 32.51 -14.38
C SER A 37 5.90 32.00 -13.92
N SER A 38 5.53 30.80 -14.36
CA SER A 38 4.50 30.03 -13.69
C SER A 38 5.07 29.76 -12.30
N SER A 39 4.60 30.54 -11.32
CA SER A 39 4.76 30.22 -9.91
C SER A 39 3.95 28.95 -9.62
N LEU A 40 4.47 27.81 -10.06
CA LEU A 40 4.21 26.54 -9.41
C LEU A 40 4.86 26.72 -8.04
N GLY A 41 4.02 26.91 -7.01
CA GLY A 41 4.49 27.08 -5.65
C GLY A 41 5.46 25.95 -5.33
N ALA A 42 6.74 26.28 -5.15
CA ALA A 42 7.73 25.35 -4.64
C ALA A 42 7.28 24.94 -3.24
N ARG A 43 6.60 23.80 -3.13
CA ARG A 43 6.17 23.26 -1.84
C ARG A 43 7.43 22.83 -1.09
N GLN A 44 7.56 23.30 0.15
CA GLN A 44 8.78 23.13 0.94
C GLN A 44 8.93 21.67 1.37
N LEU A 45 9.94 21.00 0.81
CA LEU A 45 10.51 19.80 1.41
C LEU A 45 11.24 20.22 2.70
N SER A 46 11.10 19.47 3.80
CA SER A 46 11.81 19.80 5.02
C SER A 46 13.33 19.72 4.81
N THR A 47 14.09 20.55 5.52
CA THR A 47 15.57 20.50 5.49
C THR A 47 16.08 19.13 5.92
N GLU A 48 15.32 18.45 6.78
CA GLU A 48 15.66 17.13 7.30
C GLU A 48 15.81 16.10 6.17
N ALA A 49 14.85 16.02 5.24
CA ALA A 49 14.85 15.06 4.12
C ALA A 49 16.11 15.18 3.25
N THR A 50 16.60 16.41 3.05
CA THR A 50 17.83 16.70 2.29
C THR A 50 19.11 16.55 3.11
N SER A 51 19.00 16.36 4.42
CA SER A 51 20.13 16.33 5.35
C SER A 51 20.42 14.95 5.94
N ILE A 52 19.56 13.95 5.69
CA ILE A 52 19.82 12.57 6.08
C ILE A 52 21.09 12.08 5.37
N LYS A 53 22.05 11.64 6.18
CA LYS A 53 23.36 11.16 5.72
C LYS A 53 23.56 9.73 6.16
N GLU A 54 24.21 8.95 5.30
CA GLU A 54 24.76 7.66 5.67
C GLU A 54 25.71 7.79 6.87
N LEU A 55 25.63 6.83 7.79
CA LEU A 55 26.50 6.74 8.95
C LEU A 55 27.71 5.86 8.65
N ARG A 56 28.76 5.99 9.47
CA ARG A 56 30.01 5.24 9.28
C ARG A 56 29.83 3.71 9.26
N ASP A 57 28.88 3.21 10.05
CA ASP A 57 28.64 1.77 10.22
C ASP A 57 27.52 1.24 9.31
N ASP A 58 27.03 2.06 8.38
CA ASP A 58 26.02 1.65 7.40
C ASP A 58 26.61 0.64 6.40
N GLU A 59 25.84 -0.42 6.10
CA GLU A 59 26.26 -1.45 5.15
C GLU A 59 26.34 -0.82 3.74
N PRO A 60 27.45 -0.93 2.98
CA PRO A 60 27.64 -0.14 1.77
C PRO A 60 26.71 -0.53 0.60
N ASN A 61 26.30 -1.79 0.52
CA ASN A 61 25.53 -2.35 -0.60
C ASN A 61 24.20 -2.96 -0.16
N ASP A 62 23.61 -2.49 0.95
CA ASP A 62 22.32 -2.97 1.43
C ASP A 62 21.12 -2.45 0.61
N VAL A 63 21.35 -1.42 -0.21
CA VAL A 63 20.46 -0.96 -1.27
C VAL A 63 21.27 -0.71 -2.54
N VAL A 64 20.78 -1.18 -3.68
CA VAL A 64 21.36 -0.94 -5.00
C VAL A 64 20.41 -0.05 -5.79
N PHE A 65 20.95 1.01 -6.39
CA PHE A 65 20.18 1.92 -7.23
C PHE A 65 20.58 1.77 -8.69
N GLU A 66 19.60 1.65 -9.57
CA GLU A 66 19.82 1.57 -11.02
C GLU A 66 19.08 2.69 -11.74
N SER A 67 19.66 3.18 -12.83
CA SER A 67 19.05 4.20 -13.69
C SER A 67 19.11 3.73 -15.14
N LYS A 68 17.93 3.53 -15.74
CA LYS A 68 17.79 3.07 -17.12
C LYS A 68 16.80 3.98 -17.84
N TYR A 69 17.29 4.84 -18.73
CA TYR A 69 16.46 5.86 -19.40
C TYR A 69 15.60 6.66 -18.38
N GLY A 70 14.27 6.60 -18.49
CA GLY A 70 13.33 7.24 -17.57
C GLY A 70 13.07 6.47 -16.27
N LEU A 71 13.52 5.22 -16.16
CA LEU A 71 13.30 4.36 -14.99
C LEU A 71 14.39 4.58 -13.95
N ARG A 72 13.97 4.63 -12.68
CA ARG A 72 14.84 4.56 -11.51
C ARG A 72 14.41 3.39 -10.65
N THR A 73 15.36 2.55 -10.28
CA THR A 73 15.08 1.33 -9.53
C THR A 73 15.77 1.40 -8.17
N VAL A 74 15.02 1.11 -7.12
CA VAL A 74 15.51 0.84 -5.76
C VAL A 74 15.45 -0.66 -5.54
N MET A 75 16.60 -1.31 -5.39
CA MET A 75 16.69 -2.73 -5.10
C MET A 75 17.20 -2.94 -3.68
N LEU A 76 16.34 -3.48 -2.81
CA LEU A 76 16.70 -3.86 -1.44
C LEU A 76 17.63 -5.08 -1.51
N ASN A 77 18.87 -4.96 -1.01
CA ASN A 77 19.92 -5.94 -1.28
C ASN A 77 20.48 -6.58 0.01
N ARG A 78 19.58 -7.20 0.78
CA ARG A 78 19.92 -8.03 1.96
C ARG A 78 19.25 -9.41 1.87
N PRO A 79 19.43 -10.19 0.78
CA PRO A 79 18.66 -11.41 0.52
C PRO A 79 18.84 -12.49 1.61
N LYS A 80 20.00 -12.52 2.29
CA LYS A 80 20.27 -13.42 3.42
C LYS A 80 19.39 -13.14 4.65
N LYS A 81 18.89 -11.91 4.79
CA LYS A 81 17.95 -11.48 5.83
C LYS A 81 16.54 -11.22 5.25
N LEU A 82 16.22 -11.83 4.11
CA LEU A 82 14.95 -11.63 3.41
C LEU A 82 14.64 -10.14 3.15
N ASN A 83 15.69 -9.35 2.87
CA ASN A 83 15.60 -7.92 2.60
C ASN A 83 14.94 -7.13 3.74
N SER A 84 15.13 -7.55 4.99
CA SER A 84 14.61 -6.82 6.15
C SER A 84 15.14 -5.39 6.21
N LEU A 85 14.23 -4.44 6.36
CA LEU A 85 14.51 -3.00 6.32
C LEU A 85 15.26 -2.59 7.60
N ASN A 86 16.33 -1.82 7.46
CA ASN A 86 17.07 -1.26 8.58
C ASN A 86 17.29 0.25 8.38
N ALA A 87 17.78 0.93 9.41
CA ALA A 87 18.02 2.37 9.34
C ALA A 87 19.04 2.77 8.25
N SER A 88 20.03 1.92 7.98
CA SER A 88 21.05 2.13 6.94
C SER A 88 20.42 2.20 5.55
N MET A 89 19.51 1.29 5.22
CA MET A 89 18.77 1.29 3.96
C MET A 89 17.89 2.53 3.83
N ILE A 90 17.14 2.89 4.87
CA ILE A 90 16.28 4.08 4.87
C ILE A 90 17.10 5.35 4.60
N ARG A 91 18.26 5.49 5.26
CA ARG A 91 19.18 6.62 5.06
C ARG A 91 19.72 6.73 3.65
N LYS A 92 19.75 5.64 2.87
CA LYS A 92 20.13 5.65 1.45
C LYS A 92 18.94 5.90 0.52
N ILE A 93 17.77 5.36 0.83
CA ILE A 93 16.57 5.45 -0.02
C ILE A 93 16.03 6.90 -0.02
N VAL A 94 15.88 7.52 1.14
CA VAL A 94 15.25 8.84 1.26
C VAL A 94 15.94 9.91 0.40
N PRO A 95 17.28 10.10 0.46
CA PRO A 95 17.95 11.09 -0.37
C PRO A 95 17.76 10.84 -1.88
N ARG A 96 17.70 9.58 -2.31
CA ARG A 96 17.49 9.22 -3.73
C ARG A 96 16.06 9.50 -4.19
N LEU A 97 15.06 9.17 -3.37
CA LEU A 97 13.67 9.54 -3.69
C LEU A 97 13.51 11.06 -3.77
N VAL A 98 14.14 11.81 -2.86
CA VAL A 98 14.14 13.28 -2.89
C VAL A 98 14.81 13.84 -4.15
N GLU A 99 15.95 13.27 -4.54
CA GLU A 99 16.67 13.64 -5.77
C GLU A 99 15.82 13.36 -7.01
N TRP A 100 15.22 12.16 -7.10
CA TRP A 100 14.44 11.75 -8.26
C TRP A 100 13.11 12.48 -8.38
N GLU A 101 12.49 12.88 -7.27
CA GLU A 101 11.26 13.70 -7.31
C GLU A 101 11.52 15.04 -8.03
N LYS A 102 12.73 15.59 -7.92
CA LYS A 102 13.13 16.85 -8.56
C LYS A 102 13.66 16.70 -9.99
N SER A 103 13.95 15.49 -10.46
CA SER A 103 14.65 15.26 -11.73
C SER A 103 13.68 14.93 -12.87
N ASP A 104 13.59 15.76 -13.91
CA ASP A 104 12.74 15.47 -15.09
C ASP A 104 13.15 14.19 -15.86
N LEU A 105 14.37 13.70 -15.62
CA LEU A 105 14.86 12.44 -16.20
C LEU A 105 14.37 11.19 -15.45
N ALA A 106 13.86 11.34 -14.23
CA ALA A 106 13.30 10.25 -13.45
C ALA A 106 11.77 10.27 -13.63
N ASN A 107 11.25 9.37 -14.46
CA ASN A 107 9.84 9.33 -14.83
C ASN A 107 9.05 8.28 -14.07
N VAL A 108 9.67 7.12 -13.77
CA VAL A 108 9.04 6.00 -13.08
C VAL A 108 10.01 5.49 -12.03
N ILE A 109 9.51 5.25 -10.81
CA ILE A 109 10.27 4.61 -9.74
C ILE A 109 9.78 3.17 -9.57
N VAL A 110 10.70 2.22 -9.51
CA VAL A 110 10.43 0.82 -9.16
C VAL A 110 11.13 0.47 -7.86
N MET A 111 10.39 -0.13 -6.93
CA MET A 111 10.91 -0.74 -5.71
C MET A 111 10.84 -2.27 -5.85
N LYS A 112 11.99 -2.94 -5.67
CA LYS A 112 12.11 -4.40 -5.76
C LYS A 112 13.08 -4.97 -4.72
N GLY A 113 12.99 -6.27 -4.46
CA GLY A 113 13.93 -7.00 -3.62
C GLY A 113 14.98 -7.74 -4.45
N ALA A 114 16.21 -7.84 -3.95
CA ALA A 114 17.21 -8.73 -4.50
C ALA A 114 16.93 -10.19 -4.08
N GLY A 115 17.27 -11.13 -4.96
CA GLY A 115 16.99 -12.55 -4.79
C GLY A 115 15.55 -12.92 -5.14
N GLU A 116 15.17 -14.18 -4.89
CA GLU A 116 13.90 -14.75 -5.37
C GLU A 116 12.84 -14.97 -4.28
N LYS A 117 13.14 -14.59 -3.02
CA LYS A 117 12.35 -14.98 -1.85
C LYS A 117 11.47 -13.87 -1.28
N SER A 118 11.88 -12.62 -1.41
CA SER A 118 11.18 -11.50 -0.77
C SER A 118 11.42 -10.17 -1.48
N LEU A 119 10.36 -9.36 -1.50
CA LEU A 119 10.53 -7.91 -1.59
C LEU A 119 11.21 -7.44 -0.31
N CYS A 120 10.54 -7.61 0.83
CA CYS A 120 11.00 -7.25 2.16
C CYS A 120 10.14 -7.95 3.22
N ALA A 121 10.77 -8.66 4.15
CA ALA A 121 10.08 -9.44 5.19
C ALA A 121 9.83 -8.68 6.51
N GLY A 122 9.90 -7.35 6.50
CA GLY A 122 9.67 -6.48 7.66
C GLY A 122 10.89 -5.67 8.05
N GLY A 123 10.78 -4.89 9.12
CA GLY A 123 11.93 -4.23 9.75
C GLY A 123 12.88 -5.23 10.41
N ASP A 124 14.14 -4.85 10.63
CA ASP A 124 15.14 -5.63 11.36
C ASP A 124 14.87 -5.59 12.88
N VAL A 125 13.68 -6.06 13.29
CA VAL A 125 13.13 -5.95 14.67
C VAL A 125 13.97 -6.69 15.71
N ALA A 126 14.75 -7.69 15.31
CA ALA A 126 15.69 -8.38 16.19
C ALA A 126 16.77 -7.44 16.73
N ALA A 127 17.24 -6.48 15.91
CA ALA A 127 18.16 -5.44 16.36
C ALA A 127 17.49 -4.47 17.36
N LEU A 128 16.23 -4.13 17.12
CA LEU A 128 15.46 -3.24 18.01
C LEU A 128 15.23 -3.88 19.39
N ALA A 129 14.84 -5.15 19.43
CA ALA A 129 14.69 -5.88 20.70
C ALA A 129 16.01 -5.95 21.48
N HIS A 130 17.15 -6.09 20.79
CA HIS A 130 18.47 -6.03 21.43
C HIS A 130 18.77 -4.64 22.00
N PHE A 131 18.42 -3.56 21.30
CA PHE A 131 18.56 -2.21 21.83
C PHE A 131 17.68 -2.01 23.06
N ASN A 132 16.42 -2.44 23.03
CA ASN A 132 15.46 -2.23 24.12
C ASN A 132 15.85 -2.95 25.44
N GLN A 133 16.77 -3.92 25.39
CA GLN A 133 17.34 -4.57 26.57
C GLN A 133 18.42 -3.73 27.28
N GLN A 134 18.92 -2.68 26.62
CA GLN A 134 19.91 -1.76 27.17
C GLN A 134 19.20 -0.56 27.81
N GLU A 135 19.85 0.06 28.79
CA GLU A 135 19.34 1.31 29.40
C GLU A 135 19.09 2.36 28.31
N ASP A 136 17.88 2.94 28.31
CA ASP A 136 17.43 3.92 27.31
C ASP A 136 17.49 3.49 25.84
N GLY A 137 17.76 2.22 25.54
CA GLY A 137 17.90 1.75 24.16
C GLY A 137 16.61 1.78 23.35
N TRP A 138 15.45 1.83 24.02
CA TRP A 138 14.14 2.05 23.39
C TRP A 138 14.08 3.35 22.56
N LYS A 139 14.86 4.38 22.92
CA LYS A 139 14.94 5.64 22.16
C LYS A 139 15.52 5.43 20.76
N LYS A 140 16.54 4.58 20.63
CA LYS A 140 17.13 4.22 19.32
C LYS A 140 16.11 3.50 18.45
N SER A 141 15.29 2.65 19.04
CA SER A 141 14.21 1.96 18.33
C SER A 141 13.11 2.94 17.91
N ALA A 142 12.74 3.91 18.75
CA ALA A 142 11.82 4.98 18.39
C ALA A 142 12.36 5.89 17.27
N GLU A 143 13.67 6.14 17.23
CA GLU A 143 14.35 6.84 16.12
C GLU A 143 14.32 6.04 14.80
N TYR A 144 14.47 4.71 14.87
CA TYR A 144 14.30 3.83 13.71
C TYR A 144 12.89 3.96 13.11
N PHE A 145 11.85 3.84 13.94
CA PHE A 145 10.46 3.99 13.49
C PHE A 145 10.17 5.40 12.98
N ALA A 146 10.78 6.44 13.57
CA ALA A 146 10.68 7.79 13.03
C ALA A 146 11.22 7.87 11.60
N LEU A 147 12.37 7.25 11.30
CA LEU A 147 12.92 7.21 9.94
C LEU A 147 12.05 6.39 8.99
N GLU A 148 11.56 5.22 9.43
CA GLU A 148 10.70 4.34 8.63
C GLU A 148 9.40 5.05 8.25
N TYR A 149 8.68 5.62 9.22
CA TYR A 149 7.39 6.26 8.97
C TYR A 149 7.52 7.56 8.16
N LYS A 150 8.64 8.28 8.27
CA LYS A 150 8.92 9.41 7.35
C LYS A 150 9.14 8.94 5.92
N LEU A 151 9.80 7.81 5.71
CA LEU A 151 9.96 7.20 4.37
C LEU A 151 8.61 6.73 3.82
N ASP A 152 7.82 6.00 4.62
CA ASP A 152 6.52 5.48 4.21
C ASP A 152 5.54 6.61 3.86
N HIS A 153 5.49 7.69 4.67
CA HIS A 153 4.74 8.90 4.35
C HIS A 153 5.18 9.53 3.03
N TYR A 154 6.49 9.58 2.80
CA TYR A 154 7.03 10.16 1.57
C TYR A 154 6.69 9.33 0.34
N ILE A 155 6.70 7.99 0.45
CA ILE A 155 6.20 7.08 -0.60
C ILE A 155 4.70 7.29 -0.81
N ALA A 156 3.92 7.39 0.26
CA ALA A 156 2.48 7.57 0.21
C ALA A 156 2.05 8.88 -0.45
N THR A 157 2.89 9.91 -0.40
CA THR A 157 2.61 11.26 -0.93
C THR A 157 3.56 11.66 -2.07
N TYR A 158 4.22 10.67 -2.68
CA TYR A 158 5.22 10.87 -3.70
C TYR A 158 4.62 11.42 -4.99
N GLN A 159 5.24 12.42 -5.61
CA GLN A 159 4.68 13.12 -6.78
C GLN A 159 5.04 12.49 -8.13
N LYS A 160 5.63 11.29 -8.12
CA LYS A 160 5.97 10.56 -9.34
C LYS A 160 5.37 9.16 -9.32
N PRO A 161 5.13 8.55 -10.49
CA PRO A 161 4.74 7.16 -10.55
C PRO A 161 5.71 6.25 -9.80
N TYR A 162 5.16 5.52 -8.83
CA TYR A 162 5.88 4.58 -7.99
C TYR A 162 5.23 3.20 -8.12
N ILE A 163 6.06 2.19 -8.36
CA ILE A 163 5.65 0.81 -8.58
C ILE A 163 6.41 -0.10 -7.62
N ALA A 164 5.68 -0.90 -6.83
CA ALA A 164 6.27 -1.90 -5.95
C ALA A 164 6.09 -3.31 -6.54
N PHE A 165 7.20 -4.01 -6.76
CA PHE A 165 7.19 -5.43 -7.14
C PHE A 165 7.19 -6.28 -5.88
N MET A 166 6.02 -6.77 -5.49
CA MET A 166 5.83 -7.64 -4.33
C MET A 166 6.21 -9.09 -4.65
N ASP A 167 7.29 -9.33 -5.41
CA ASP A 167 7.74 -10.67 -5.78
C ASP A 167 8.38 -11.38 -4.58
N GLY A 168 7.59 -12.22 -3.90
CA GLY A 168 7.99 -12.91 -2.68
C GLY A 168 7.34 -12.38 -1.40
N ILE A 169 7.93 -12.69 -0.26
CA ILE A 169 7.47 -12.25 1.06
C ILE A 169 7.44 -10.72 1.14
N THR A 170 6.29 -10.17 1.54
CA THR A 170 6.04 -8.74 1.77
C THR A 170 5.30 -8.58 3.11
N MET A 171 6.04 -8.26 4.17
CA MET A 171 5.52 -8.18 5.55
C MET A 171 6.07 -6.93 6.27
N GLY A 172 5.38 -6.41 7.27
CA GLY A 172 5.81 -5.26 8.10
C GLY A 172 6.32 -4.09 7.24
N GLY A 173 7.55 -3.61 7.49
CA GLY A 173 8.21 -2.59 6.65
C GLY A 173 8.15 -2.81 5.13
N GLY A 174 8.10 -4.07 4.64
CA GLY A 174 7.89 -4.33 3.20
C GLY A 174 6.50 -3.94 2.70
N VAL A 175 5.50 -4.02 3.58
CA VAL A 175 4.17 -3.48 3.35
C VAL A 175 4.21 -1.95 3.35
N GLY A 176 4.95 -1.30 4.26
CA GLY A 176 5.16 0.15 4.25
C GLY A 176 5.71 0.68 2.92
N LEU A 177 6.72 -0.02 2.38
CA LEU A 177 7.35 0.32 1.10
C LEU A 177 6.47 0.07 -0.15
N SER A 178 5.30 -0.56 0.00
CA SER A 178 4.47 -1.01 -1.13
C SER A 178 3.00 -0.59 -1.03
N ALA A 179 2.34 -0.74 0.11
CA ALA A 179 0.89 -0.56 0.28
C ALA A 179 0.38 0.83 -0.11
N HIS A 180 1.22 1.85 0.05
CA HIS A 180 0.86 3.23 -0.27
C HIS A 180 1.15 3.64 -1.71
N ALA A 181 1.86 2.81 -2.47
CA ALA A 181 2.14 3.05 -3.89
C ALA A 181 0.86 2.93 -4.73
N PRO A 182 0.68 3.73 -5.80
CA PRO A 182 -0.43 3.54 -6.73
C PRO A 182 -0.39 2.20 -7.44
N PHE A 183 0.81 1.67 -7.73
CA PHE A 183 0.99 0.36 -8.38
C PHE A 183 1.69 -0.61 -7.45
N ARG A 184 0.99 -1.71 -7.17
CA ARG A 184 1.40 -2.80 -6.27
C ARG A 184 1.20 -4.10 -7.04
N ILE A 185 2.30 -4.72 -7.44
CA ILE A 185 2.30 -5.87 -8.33
C ILE A 185 2.56 -7.12 -7.49
N ALA A 186 1.54 -7.96 -7.37
CA ALA A 186 1.70 -9.30 -6.83
C ALA A 186 2.13 -10.28 -7.94
N THR A 187 2.81 -11.33 -7.53
CA THR A 187 3.21 -12.49 -8.35
C THR A 187 2.75 -13.78 -7.69
N GLU A 188 2.95 -14.92 -8.34
CA GLU A 188 2.74 -16.24 -7.75
C GLU A 188 3.54 -16.49 -6.46
N LYS A 189 4.62 -15.72 -6.23
CA LYS A 189 5.48 -15.83 -5.04
C LYS A 189 5.05 -14.91 -3.91
N THR A 190 4.14 -13.96 -4.15
CA THR A 190 3.78 -12.98 -3.13
C THR A 190 3.19 -13.65 -1.89
N VAL A 191 3.74 -13.31 -0.73
CA VAL A 191 3.16 -13.67 0.57
C VAL A 191 3.01 -12.40 1.38
N PHE A 192 1.80 -11.89 1.46
CA PHE A 192 1.44 -10.72 2.26
C PHE A 192 1.03 -11.16 3.68
N ALA A 193 1.52 -10.47 4.70
CA ALA A 193 1.02 -10.56 6.07
C ALA A 193 1.43 -9.35 6.91
N MET A 194 0.66 -9.11 7.97
CA MET A 194 0.99 -8.21 9.08
C MET A 194 1.21 -9.04 10.35
N PRO A 195 2.41 -9.63 10.57
CA PRO A 195 2.70 -10.56 11.67
C PRO A 195 2.93 -9.89 13.03
N GLU A 196 2.71 -8.59 13.18
CA GLU A 196 3.13 -7.77 14.32
C GLU A 196 2.52 -8.24 15.64
N THR A 197 1.24 -8.64 15.66
CA THR A 197 0.58 -9.16 16.88
C THR A 197 1.19 -10.48 17.36
N THR A 198 1.91 -11.19 16.48
CA THR A 198 2.64 -12.42 16.83
C THR A 198 3.89 -12.12 17.65
N ILE A 199 4.52 -10.96 17.45
CA ILE A 199 5.78 -10.56 18.11
C ILE A 199 5.57 -9.53 19.22
N GLY A 200 4.33 -9.34 19.70
CA GLY A 200 4.04 -8.35 20.74
C GLY A 200 4.04 -6.90 20.24
N PHE A 201 3.70 -6.69 18.97
CA PHE A 201 3.64 -5.37 18.33
C PHE A 201 2.28 -5.15 17.64
N PHE A 202 2.04 -3.96 17.11
CA PHE A 202 0.80 -3.61 16.42
C PHE A 202 1.05 -3.46 14.91
N PRO A 203 0.03 -3.66 14.04
CA PRO A 203 0.17 -3.40 12.61
C PRO A 203 0.45 -1.91 12.36
N ASP A 204 1.66 -1.60 11.92
CA ASP A 204 2.16 -0.23 11.75
C ASP A 204 2.34 0.13 10.27
N VAL A 205 3.28 1.02 9.94
CA VAL A 205 3.61 1.45 8.57
C VAL A 205 2.39 1.87 7.75
N GLY A 206 1.47 2.59 8.39
CA GLY A 206 0.23 3.06 7.78
C GLY A 206 -0.87 2.01 7.67
N ALA A 207 -0.72 0.84 8.29
CA ALA A 207 -1.75 -0.19 8.34
C ALA A 207 -3.03 0.27 9.04
N SER A 208 -2.93 1.18 10.02
CA SER A 208 -4.12 1.82 10.59
C SER A 208 -4.86 2.72 9.60
N PHE A 209 -4.23 3.13 8.48
CA PHE A 209 -4.90 3.84 7.39
C PHE A 209 -5.53 2.89 6.38
N PHE A 210 -4.77 1.93 5.84
CA PHE A 210 -5.24 1.13 4.70
C PHE A 210 -6.11 -0.07 5.10
N LEU A 211 -5.85 -0.74 6.23
CA LEU A 211 -6.64 -1.91 6.64
C LEU A 211 -8.10 -1.55 6.94
N PRO A 212 -8.42 -0.46 7.68
CA PRO A 212 -9.82 -0.08 7.92
C PRO A 212 -10.59 0.30 6.64
N ARG A 213 -9.88 0.63 5.56
CA ARG A 213 -10.45 1.01 4.25
C ARG A 213 -10.64 -0.18 3.31
N MET A 214 -10.23 -1.39 3.71
CA MET A 214 -10.53 -2.60 2.97
C MET A 214 -12.04 -2.91 2.99
N ASN A 215 -12.50 -3.72 2.04
CA ASN A 215 -13.90 -4.13 1.99
C ASN A 215 -14.31 -4.90 3.27
N GLY A 216 -15.38 -4.43 3.92
CA GLY A 216 -15.93 -5.00 5.15
C GLY A 216 -14.93 -5.08 6.30
N SER A 217 -14.88 -6.19 7.03
CA SER A 217 -13.97 -6.37 8.19
C SER A 217 -12.69 -7.15 7.89
N VAL A 218 -12.32 -7.29 6.60
CA VAL A 218 -11.10 -8.02 6.20
C VAL A 218 -9.83 -7.40 6.78
N GLY A 219 -9.73 -6.07 6.80
CA GLY A 219 -8.56 -5.43 7.38
C GLY A 219 -8.40 -5.68 8.88
N THR A 220 -9.51 -5.66 9.64
CA THR A 220 -9.48 -6.03 11.06
C THR A 220 -9.11 -7.51 11.24
N TYR A 221 -9.67 -8.40 10.41
CA TYR A 221 -9.30 -9.81 10.41
C TYR A 221 -7.79 -10.03 10.23
N LEU A 222 -7.20 -9.41 9.20
CA LEU A 222 -5.77 -9.53 8.90
C LEU A 222 -4.90 -8.90 10.01
N ALA A 223 -5.30 -7.75 10.55
CA ALA A 223 -4.61 -7.08 11.65
C ALA A 223 -4.53 -7.94 12.93
N LEU A 224 -5.63 -8.58 13.32
CA LEU A 224 -5.68 -9.32 14.58
C LEU A 224 -5.07 -10.73 14.46
N THR A 225 -5.37 -11.43 13.37
CA THR A 225 -4.97 -12.84 13.22
C THR A 225 -3.58 -13.01 12.62
N SER A 226 -3.05 -11.98 11.94
CA SER A 226 -1.84 -12.06 11.13
C SER A 226 -1.91 -13.13 10.03
N ASP A 227 -3.12 -13.40 9.52
CA ASP A 227 -3.29 -14.40 8.47
C ASP A 227 -2.60 -13.97 7.17
N ARG A 228 -2.21 -14.96 6.37
CA ARG A 228 -1.40 -14.75 5.16
C ARG A 228 -2.29 -14.75 3.94
N LEU A 229 -2.08 -13.77 3.06
CA LEU A 229 -2.60 -13.80 1.70
C LEU A 229 -1.47 -14.15 0.74
N THR A 230 -1.73 -15.08 -0.18
CA THR A 230 -0.72 -15.58 -1.12
C THR A 230 -1.14 -15.39 -2.57
N GLY A 231 -0.16 -15.08 -3.41
CA GLY A 231 -0.31 -14.94 -4.85
C GLY A 231 -1.52 -14.10 -5.28
N PRO A 232 -2.44 -14.66 -6.10
CA PRO A 232 -3.59 -13.92 -6.61
C PRO A 232 -4.55 -13.46 -5.50
N ASN A 233 -4.56 -14.07 -4.33
CA ASN A 233 -5.41 -13.63 -3.21
C ASN A 233 -4.97 -12.28 -2.61
N VAL A 234 -3.73 -11.86 -2.83
CA VAL A 234 -3.26 -10.51 -2.50
C VAL A 234 -3.88 -9.48 -3.45
N PHE A 235 -4.11 -9.85 -4.72
CA PHE A 235 -4.82 -9.03 -5.69
C PHE A 235 -6.33 -9.01 -5.40
N TYR A 236 -6.97 -10.17 -5.18
CA TYR A 236 -8.41 -10.24 -4.92
C TYR A 236 -8.85 -9.46 -3.67
N SER A 237 -7.98 -9.34 -2.65
CA SER A 237 -8.26 -8.56 -1.45
C SER A 237 -8.16 -7.04 -1.64
N GLY A 238 -7.56 -6.60 -2.75
CA GLY A 238 -7.28 -5.19 -3.06
C GLY A 238 -5.96 -4.66 -2.51
N ILE A 239 -5.18 -5.50 -1.80
CA ILE A 239 -3.83 -5.12 -1.34
C ILE A 239 -2.90 -4.93 -2.52
N ALA A 240 -2.89 -5.84 -3.49
CA ALA A 240 -2.22 -5.63 -4.77
C ALA A 240 -3.19 -5.02 -5.79
N THR A 241 -2.68 -4.14 -6.64
CA THR A 241 -3.44 -3.56 -7.76
C THR A 241 -3.42 -4.44 -9.00
N HIS A 242 -2.34 -5.19 -9.20
CA HIS A 242 -2.09 -5.99 -10.38
C HIS A 242 -1.53 -7.34 -9.96
N TYR A 243 -1.74 -8.35 -10.80
CA TYR A 243 -1.13 -9.66 -10.67
C TYR A 243 -0.42 -10.01 -11.98
N LEU A 244 0.88 -10.28 -11.90
CA LEU A 244 1.72 -10.67 -13.03
C LEU A 244 2.58 -11.86 -12.64
N HIS A 245 2.89 -12.74 -13.59
CA HIS A 245 3.84 -13.82 -13.34
C HIS A 245 5.26 -13.26 -13.15
N SER A 246 6.04 -13.80 -12.19
CA SER A 246 7.36 -13.25 -11.84
C SER A 246 8.33 -13.23 -13.03
N THR A 247 8.20 -14.16 -13.98
CA THR A 247 9.03 -14.22 -15.19
C THR A 247 8.83 -13.03 -16.13
N SER A 248 7.70 -12.33 -16.04
CA SER A 248 7.41 -11.18 -16.90
C SER A 248 7.97 -9.87 -16.35
N LEU A 249 8.41 -9.84 -15.08
CA LEU A 249 8.88 -8.61 -14.43
C LEU A 249 10.11 -7.98 -15.11
N PRO A 250 11.14 -8.73 -15.56
CA PRO A 250 12.28 -8.12 -16.24
C PRO A 250 11.91 -7.41 -17.54
N ASP A 251 11.02 -8.01 -18.34
CA ASP A 251 10.55 -7.42 -19.59
C ASP A 251 9.65 -6.20 -19.31
N LEU A 252 8.84 -6.25 -18.25
CA LEU A 252 8.08 -5.10 -17.79
C LEU A 252 9.00 -3.94 -17.36
N GLU A 253 10.07 -4.19 -16.60
CA GLU A 253 11.05 -3.14 -16.26
C GLU A 253 11.68 -2.52 -17.50
N ALA A 254 12.01 -3.34 -18.51
CA ALA A 254 12.53 -2.84 -19.77
C ALA A 254 11.51 -1.93 -20.47
N ARG A 255 10.24 -2.35 -20.53
CA ARG A 255 9.15 -1.56 -21.12
C ARG A 255 8.90 -0.25 -20.38
N LEU A 256 8.90 -0.27 -19.05
CA LEU A 256 8.71 0.93 -18.22
C LEU A 256 9.83 1.95 -18.44
N ALA A 257 11.07 1.51 -18.69
CA ALA A 257 12.19 2.40 -19.01
C ALA A 257 12.04 3.11 -20.37
N GLU A 258 11.32 2.50 -21.30
CA GLU A 258 11.07 3.05 -22.63
C GLU A 258 9.94 4.08 -22.65
N LEU A 259 9.09 4.12 -21.62
CA LEU A 259 8.01 5.09 -21.54
C LEU A 259 8.55 6.52 -21.64
N ARG A 260 7.81 7.34 -22.37
CA ARG A 260 8.06 8.77 -22.56
C ARG A 260 6.81 9.51 -22.17
N PHE A 261 6.96 10.47 -21.28
CA PHE A 261 5.91 11.37 -20.85
C PHE A 261 6.20 12.74 -21.42
N GLN A 262 5.14 13.47 -21.76
CA GLN A 262 5.26 14.88 -22.08
C GLN A 262 5.47 15.67 -20.78
N ASP A 263 6.17 16.79 -20.85
CA ASP A 263 6.38 17.65 -19.67
C ASP A 263 5.05 18.20 -19.13
N SER A 264 4.03 18.32 -19.99
CA SER A 264 2.67 18.72 -19.64
C SER A 264 1.81 17.61 -19.03
N ASP A 265 2.25 16.35 -19.05
CA ASP A 265 1.48 15.23 -18.50
C ASP A 265 1.46 15.32 -16.97
N ASP A 266 0.27 15.50 -16.41
CA ASP A 266 0.06 15.45 -14.97
C ASP A 266 0.17 14.02 -14.43
N LEU A 267 0.25 13.89 -13.10
CA LEU A 267 0.41 12.58 -12.46
C LEU A 267 -0.72 11.59 -12.86
N PRO A 268 -2.01 11.95 -12.86
CA PRO A 268 -3.08 11.08 -13.35
C PRO A 268 -2.86 10.55 -14.78
N ALA A 269 -2.47 11.39 -15.73
CA ALA A 269 -2.19 10.96 -17.10
C ALA A 269 -1.00 9.98 -17.16
N ARG A 270 0.07 10.26 -16.41
CA ARG A 270 1.24 9.38 -16.32
C ARG A 270 0.88 8.01 -15.73
N LEU A 271 0.08 8.00 -14.65
CA LEU A 271 -0.41 6.77 -14.03
C LEU A 271 -1.32 5.99 -15.00
N ALA A 272 -2.20 6.65 -15.74
CA ALA A 272 -3.06 5.96 -16.71
C ALA A 272 -2.26 5.20 -17.78
N LEU A 273 -1.21 5.82 -18.35
CA LEU A 273 -0.32 5.17 -19.31
C LEU A 273 0.43 3.97 -18.71
N ILE A 274 0.93 4.11 -17.47
CA ILE A 274 1.60 3.01 -16.77
C ILE A 274 0.62 1.87 -16.50
N ASN A 275 -0.60 2.19 -16.08
CA ASN A 275 -1.64 1.19 -15.86
C ASN A 275 -1.91 0.40 -17.14
N GLU A 276 -2.08 1.07 -18.28
CA GLU A 276 -2.23 0.41 -19.58
C GLU A 276 -1.03 -0.47 -19.93
N THR A 277 0.19 0.01 -19.65
CA THR A 277 1.43 -0.75 -19.87
C THR A 277 1.50 -1.99 -18.98
N LEU A 278 1.05 -1.94 -17.73
CA LEU A 278 1.03 -3.09 -16.83
C LEU A 278 0.08 -4.19 -17.33
N GLU A 279 -1.09 -3.78 -17.85
CA GLU A 279 -2.08 -4.72 -18.37
C GLU A 279 -1.61 -5.46 -19.63
N GLU A 280 -0.65 -4.90 -20.40
CA GLU A 280 -0.01 -5.61 -21.53
C GLU A 280 0.73 -6.89 -21.08
N PHE A 281 1.15 -6.97 -19.82
CA PHE A 281 1.92 -8.08 -19.26
C PHE A 281 1.09 -9.03 -18.39
N CYS A 282 -0.22 -8.80 -18.25
CA CYS A 282 -1.10 -9.70 -17.52
C CYS A 282 -1.39 -10.97 -18.35
N THR A 283 -1.04 -12.15 -17.82
CA THR A 283 -1.07 -13.43 -18.56
C THR A 283 -2.19 -14.39 -18.17
N GLY A 284 -3.23 -13.93 -17.47
CA GLY A 284 -4.22 -14.81 -16.83
C GLY A 284 -4.01 -14.95 -15.33
N LEU A 285 -5.10 -15.16 -14.59
CA LEU A 285 -5.06 -15.56 -13.18
C LEU A 285 -5.05 -17.10 -13.14
N PRO A 286 -4.41 -17.72 -12.15
CA PRO A 286 -4.46 -19.17 -12.01
C PRO A 286 -5.90 -19.66 -11.83
N TYR A 287 -6.33 -20.62 -12.65
CA TYR A 287 -7.70 -21.15 -12.62
C TYR A 287 -7.99 -22.00 -11.38
N ASP A 288 -6.95 -22.52 -10.73
CA ASP A 288 -6.98 -23.41 -9.58
C ASP A 288 -6.88 -22.67 -8.24
N GLN A 289 -6.76 -21.34 -8.26
CA GLN A 289 -6.65 -20.49 -7.06
C GLN A 289 -7.82 -19.51 -7.00
N PRO A 290 -9.01 -19.95 -6.56
CA PRO A 290 -10.17 -19.09 -6.39
C PRO A 290 -9.96 -18.07 -5.26
N ILE A 291 -10.86 -17.10 -5.17
CA ILE A 291 -10.90 -16.12 -4.08
C ILE A 291 -11.06 -16.86 -2.74
N ALA A 292 -10.00 -16.88 -1.93
CA ALA A 292 -9.95 -17.58 -0.65
C ALA A 292 -10.90 -16.97 0.39
N LEU A 293 -10.98 -15.63 0.42
CA LEU A 293 -11.90 -14.90 1.28
C LEU A 293 -13.21 -14.61 0.52
N SER A 294 -14.03 -15.64 0.31
CA SER A 294 -15.32 -15.52 -0.38
C SER A 294 -16.46 -16.23 0.37
N GLY A 295 -17.71 -15.99 -0.07
CA GLY A 295 -18.88 -16.74 0.40
C GLY A 295 -19.13 -16.64 1.90
N GLU A 296 -19.46 -17.77 2.53
CA GLU A 296 -19.80 -17.82 3.96
C GLU A 296 -18.63 -17.46 4.88
N ILE A 297 -17.40 -17.83 4.55
CA ILE A 297 -16.20 -17.43 5.31
C ILE A 297 -16.07 -15.90 5.27
N ARG A 298 -16.23 -15.29 4.10
CA ARG A 298 -16.19 -13.83 3.95
C ARG A 298 -17.31 -13.14 4.72
N ARG A 299 -18.53 -13.69 4.74
CA ARG A 299 -19.65 -13.19 5.55
C ARG A 299 -19.37 -13.34 7.06
N ALA A 300 -18.80 -14.45 7.49
CA ALA A 300 -18.40 -14.67 8.89
C ALA A 300 -17.32 -13.66 9.33
N ILE A 301 -16.34 -13.36 8.48
CA ILE A 301 -15.37 -12.29 8.74
C ILE A 301 -16.08 -10.96 9.03
N ASP A 302 -17.02 -10.55 8.18
CA ASP A 302 -17.79 -9.30 8.38
C ASP A 302 -18.61 -9.33 9.68
N ARG A 303 -19.24 -10.45 10.01
CA ARG A 303 -20.07 -10.57 11.23
C ARG A 303 -19.25 -10.60 12.51
N CYS A 304 -18.13 -11.33 12.53
CA CYS A 304 -17.33 -11.56 13.73
C CYS A 304 -16.35 -10.42 13.99
N PHE A 305 -15.66 -9.90 12.96
CA PHE A 305 -14.60 -8.90 13.13
C PHE A 305 -15.10 -7.45 13.07
N ASN A 306 -16.41 -7.21 12.99
CA ASN A 306 -17.00 -5.87 13.11
C ASN A 306 -17.20 -5.38 14.55
N LYS A 307 -17.00 -6.24 15.56
CA LYS A 307 -17.26 -5.92 16.98
C LYS A 307 -16.23 -4.94 17.55
N ASN A 308 -16.57 -4.27 18.65
CA ASN A 308 -15.72 -3.22 19.22
C ASN A 308 -14.80 -3.69 20.36
N THR A 309 -14.97 -4.93 20.83
CA THR A 309 -14.11 -5.52 21.86
C THR A 309 -13.63 -6.91 21.43
N ILE A 310 -12.48 -7.35 21.95
CA ILE A 310 -11.95 -8.68 21.65
C ILE A 310 -12.87 -9.78 22.21
N SER A 311 -13.45 -9.56 23.40
CA SER A 311 -14.42 -10.49 23.99
C SER A 311 -15.64 -10.68 23.08
N ASP A 312 -16.19 -9.61 22.50
CA ASP A 312 -17.31 -9.71 21.55
C ASP A 312 -16.91 -10.42 20.25
N ILE A 313 -15.67 -10.21 19.76
CA ILE A 313 -15.15 -10.93 18.58
C ILE A 313 -15.07 -12.43 18.89
N ILE A 314 -14.50 -12.82 20.04
CA ILE A 314 -14.39 -14.21 20.46
C ILE A 314 -15.79 -14.83 20.59
N ALA A 315 -16.72 -14.18 21.29
CA ALA A 315 -18.09 -14.66 21.44
C ALA A 315 -18.82 -14.81 20.09
N ALA A 316 -18.58 -13.88 19.15
CA ALA A 316 -19.13 -13.99 17.80
C ALA A 316 -18.53 -15.19 17.04
N LEU A 317 -17.23 -15.44 17.14
CA LEU A 317 -16.58 -16.61 16.54
C LEU A 317 -17.08 -17.92 17.19
N GLU A 318 -17.25 -17.95 18.51
CA GLU A 318 -17.80 -19.10 19.25
C GLU A 318 -19.26 -19.39 18.89
N SER A 319 -19.96 -18.42 18.31
CA SER A 319 -21.35 -18.55 17.85
C SER A 319 -21.48 -19.03 16.41
N GLU A 320 -20.39 -19.06 15.63
CA GLU A 320 -20.41 -19.55 14.24
C GLU A 320 -20.67 -21.07 14.20
N ARG A 321 -21.51 -21.51 13.26
CA ARG A 321 -21.97 -22.91 13.14
C ARG A 321 -21.93 -23.37 11.69
N GLY A 322 -21.92 -24.69 11.48
CA GLY A 322 -22.00 -25.26 10.14
C GLY A 322 -20.71 -25.02 9.35
N SER A 323 -20.80 -24.50 8.12
CA SER A 323 -19.65 -24.38 7.22
C SER A 323 -18.53 -23.43 7.68
N THR A 324 -18.78 -22.59 8.68
CA THR A 324 -17.81 -21.61 9.22
C THR A 324 -17.24 -22.02 10.57
N GLU A 325 -17.74 -23.09 11.19
CA GLU A 325 -17.38 -23.50 12.56
C GLU A 325 -15.90 -23.86 12.71
N GLU A 326 -15.36 -24.69 11.82
CA GLU A 326 -13.95 -25.08 11.86
C GLU A 326 -13.02 -23.87 11.65
N TRP A 327 -13.38 -22.99 10.71
CA TRP A 327 -12.64 -21.76 10.47
C TRP A 327 -12.64 -20.85 11.69
N ALA A 328 -13.80 -20.67 12.34
CA ALA A 328 -13.94 -19.82 13.51
C ALA A 328 -13.12 -20.36 14.70
N GLN A 329 -13.17 -21.67 14.94
CA GLN A 329 -12.35 -22.34 15.97
C GLN A 329 -10.86 -22.19 15.70
N LYS A 330 -10.43 -22.23 14.43
CA LYS A 330 -9.05 -21.92 14.05
C LYS A 330 -8.68 -20.47 14.36
N GLN A 331 -9.58 -19.50 14.12
CA GLN A 331 -9.32 -18.10 14.42
C GLN A 331 -9.21 -17.84 15.93
N ILE A 332 -10.10 -18.43 16.74
CA ILE A 332 -10.02 -18.34 18.21
C ILE A 332 -8.66 -18.84 18.69
N LYS A 333 -8.26 -20.06 18.28
CA LYS A 333 -6.94 -20.62 18.60
C LYS A 333 -5.78 -19.76 18.13
N THR A 334 -5.96 -19.01 17.05
CA THR A 334 -4.93 -18.10 16.52
C THR A 334 -4.81 -16.85 17.39
N LEU A 335 -5.94 -16.24 17.78
CA LEU A 335 -5.97 -15.05 18.63
C LEU A 335 -5.34 -15.32 20.01
N HIS A 336 -5.63 -16.47 20.63
CA HIS A 336 -5.01 -16.85 21.92
C HIS A 336 -3.49 -17.09 21.88
N LYS A 337 -2.87 -17.13 20.68
CA LYS A 337 -1.41 -17.23 20.53
C LYS A 337 -0.73 -15.87 20.36
N ARG A 338 -1.50 -14.78 20.25
CA ARG A 338 -0.98 -13.42 20.06
C ARG A 338 -0.80 -12.74 21.42
N SER A 339 -0.02 -11.66 21.44
CA SER A 339 0.06 -10.81 22.63
C SER A 339 -1.32 -10.19 22.90
N PRO A 340 -1.88 -10.35 24.11
CA PRO A 340 -3.17 -9.76 24.45
C PRO A 340 -3.19 -8.24 24.30
N THR A 341 -2.13 -7.56 24.75
CA THR A 341 -1.97 -6.11 24.60
C THR A 341 -1.95 -5.69 23.13
N ALA A 342 -1.15 -6.37 22.31
CA ALA A 342 -1.04 -6.10 20.87
C ALA A 342 -2.38 -6.25 20.15
N VAL A 343 -3.13 -7.32 20.43
CA VAL A 343 -4.44 -7.58 19.80
C VAL A 343 -5.46 -6.50 20.19
N HIS A 344 -5.49 -6.05 21.44
CA HIS A 344 -6.38 -4.99 21.88
C HIS A 344 -6.02 -3.63 21.25
N VAL A 345 -4.73 -3.29 21.19
CA VAL A 345 -4.26 -2.07 20.51
C VAL A 345 -4.58 -2.13 19.01
N ALA A 346 -4.33 -3.27 18.36
CA ALA A 346 -4.63 -3.51 16.96
C ALA A 346 -6.15 -3.39 16.67
N LEU A 347 -7.03 -3.85 17.55
CA LEU A 347 -8.47 -3.63 17.36
C LEU A 347 -8.81 -2.14 17.51
N ARG A 348 -8.28 -1.47 18.54
CA ARG A 348 -8.56 -0.06 18.78
C ARG A 348 -8.13 0.80 17.60
N GLN A 349 -6.91 0.61 17.06
CA GLN A 349 -6.44 1.35 15.88
C GLN A 349 -7.31 1.09 14.64
N MET A 350 -7.87 -0.12 14.47
CA MET A 350 -8.74 -0.40 13.32
C MET A 350 -10.05 0.37 13.39
N ARG A 351 -10.50 0.76 14.58
CA ARG A 351 -11.72 1.54 14.79
C ARG A 351 -11.52 3.03 14.64
N VAL A 352 -10.34 3.55 15.00
CA VAL A 352 -10.06 5.00 14.96
C VAL A 352 -9.25 5.44 13.74
N GLY A 353 -8.42 4.55 13.17
CA GLY A 353 -7.51 4.87 12.07
C GLY A 353 -8.21 5.12 10.73
N GLY A 354 -9.45 4.64 10.58
CA GLY A 354 -10.31 4.96 9.43
C GLY A 354 -10.65 6.45 9.32
N GLU A 355 -10.56 7.21 10.42
CA GLU A 355 -10.88 8.64 10.46
C GLU A 355 -9.64 9.53 10.28
N TRP A 356 -8.44 8.97 10.40
CA TRP A 356 -7.19 9.72 10.27
C TRP A 356 -6.86 9.97 8.81
N ASP A 357 -6.24 11.12 8.55
CA ASP A 357 -5.53 11.35 7.30
C ASP A 357 -4.16 10.65 7.30
N ILE A 358 -3.54 10.50 6.12
CA ILE A 358 -2.30 9.73 5.98
C ILE A 358 -1.14 10.31 6.81
N ALA A 359 -1.04 11.63 6.98
CA ALA A 359 0.02 12.26 7.77
C ALA A 359 -0.22 12.08 9.27
N GLU A 360 -1.46 12.25 9.73
CA GLU A 360 -1.85 11.96 11.10
C GLU A 360 -1.60 10.49 11.48
N THR A 361 -1.86 9.57 10.56
CA THR A 361 -1.60 8.14 10.76
C THR A 361 -0.15 7.90 11.18
N PHE A 362 0.83 8.35 10.40
CA PHE A 362 2.25 8.10 10.70
C PHE A 362 2.71 8.78 11.99
N LYS A 363 2.18 9.96 12.32
CA LYS A 363 2.45 10.64 13.59
C LYS A 363 1.91 9.84 14.78
N LYS A 364 0.65 9.40 14.70
CA LYS A 364 0.00 8.63 15.77
C LYS A 364 0.62 7.24 15.92
N GLU A 365 0.94 6.57 14.83
CA GLU A 365 1.66 5.28 14.85
C GLU A 365 3.07 5.42 15.44
N HIS A 366 3.78 6.53 15.20
CA HIS A 366 5.06 6.80 15.87
C HIS A 366 4.92 6.87 17.40
N GLN A 367 3.88 7.54 17.90
CA GLN A 367 3.65 7.60 19.34
C GLN A 367 3.24 6.24 19.92
N ILE A 368 2.46 5.43 19.19
CA ILE A 368 2.08 4.07 19.60
C ILE A 368 3.32 3.15 19.61
N SER A 369 4.13 3.16 18.55
CA SER A 369 5.37 2.35 18.46
C SER A 369 6.39 2.73 19.52
N SER A 370 6.56 4.02 19.81
CA SER A 370 7.46 4.49 20.87
C SER A 370 7.07 3.94 22.26
N LYS A 371 5.77 3.73 22.51
CA LYS A 371 5.27 3.11 23.75
C LYS A 371 5.47 1.60 23.74
N PHE A 372 5.29 0.94 22.58
CA PHE A 372 5.62 -0.48 22.43
C PHE A 372 7.12 -0.77 22.61
N MET A 373 8.01 0.15 22.24
CA MET A 373 9.46 -0.02 22.48
C MET A 373 9.83 -0.04 23.96
N GLN A 374 8.95 0.49 24.82
CA GLN A 374 9.07 0.42 26.27
C GLN A 374 8.29 -0.76 26.87
N HIS A 375 7.35 -1.33 26.12
CA HIS A 375 6.48 -2.40 26.58
C HIS A 375 7.19 -3.77 26.54
N PRO A 376 7.06 -4.63 27.57
CA PRO A 376 7.77 -5.90 27.64
C PRO A 376 7.41 -6.89 26.52
N ASP A 377 6.14 -6.92 26.09
CA ASP A 377 5.67 -7.86 25.06
C ASP A 377 6.45 -7.77 23.75
N PHE A 378 6.86 -6.58 23.30
CA PHE A 378 7.63 -6.46 22.05
C PHE A 378 8.98 -7.17 22.17
N THR A 379 9.75 -6.82 23.21
CA THR A 379 11.08 -7.40 23.43
C THR A 379 10.97 -8.91 23.67
N GLU A 380 10.00 -9.36 24.45
CA GLU A 380 9.76 -10.78 24.71
C GLU A 380 9.32 -11.54 23.46
N GLY A 381 8.33 -11.03 22.72
CA GLY A 381 7.83 -11.66 21.51
C GLY A 381 8.89 -11.82 20.42
N VAL A 382 9.65 -10.75 20.17
CA VAL A 382 10.79 -10.80 19.23
C VAL A 382 11.87 -11.77 19.71
N THR A 383 12.27 -11.70 20.99
CA THR A 383 13.34 -12.55 21.52
C THR A 383 12.92 -14.03 21.52
N ALA A 384 11.71 -14.34 21.99
CA ALA A 384 11.17 -15.70 22.02
C ALA A 384 11.09 -16.32 20.62
N LEU A 385 10.54 -15.60 19.63
CA LEU A 385 10.27 -16.18 18.30
C LEU A 385 11.45 -16.09 17.33
N LEU A 386 12.23 -15.01 17.37
CA LEU A 386 13.32 -14.81 16.41
C LEU A 386 14.65 -15.34 16.92
N ILE A 387 14.88 -15.33 18.24
CA ILE A 387 16.16 -15.72 18.86
C ILE A 387 16.04 -17.08 19.54
N ARG A 388 15.15 -17.25 20.53
CA ARG A 388 15.06 -18.46 21.37
C ARG A 388 14.28 -19.61 20.72
N LYS A 389 13.42 -19.31 19.73
CA LYS A 389 12.54 -20.25 19.02
C LYS A 389 11.55 -20.98 19.93
N GLU A 390 10.93 -20.25 20.86
CA GLU A 390 9.94 -20.75 21.81
C GLU A 390 8.64 -19.93 21.81
N THR A 391 7.65 -20.35 22.60
CA THR A 391 6.40 -19.60 22.78
C THR A 391 6.66 -18.40 23.69
N PRO A 392 6.31 -17.16 23.28
CA PRO A 392 6.47 -15.99 24.12
C PRO A 392 5.64 -16.04 25.40
N LYS A 393 6.13 -15.38 26.45
CA LYS A 393 5.41 -15.21 27.71
C LYS A 393 4.86 -13.79 27.82
N TRP A 394 3.59 -13.61 27.47
CA TRP A 394 2.96 -12.31 27.43
C TRP A 394 2.62 -11.76 28.81
N SER A 395 2.57 -10.43 28.93
CA SER A 395 2.02 -9.74 30.09
C SER A 395 1.01 -8.68 29.62
N PRO A 396 -0.31 -8.91 29.80
CA PRO A 396 -0.96 -10.05 30.48
C PRO A 396 -0.88 -11.37 29.68
N GLU A 397 -1.12 -12.51 30.35
CA GLU A 397 -0.90 -13.86 29.79
C GLU A 397 -1.96 -14.28 28.77
N SER A 398 -3.23 -13.92 29.00
CA SER A 398 -4.36 -14.28 28.14
C SER A 398 -5.23 -13.09 27.73
N LEU A 399 -6.11 -13.30 26.75
CA LEU A 399 -7.05 -12.27 26.30
C LEU A 399 -8.12 -11.99 27.36
N GLU A 400 -8.44 -12.98 28.18
CA GLU A 400 -9.43 -12.94 29.25
C GLU A 400 -8.93 -12.13 30.46
N ASP A 401 -7.61 -12.11 30.68
CA ASP A 401 -6.98 -11.37 31.79
C ASP A 401 -7.01 -9.86 31.58
N VAL A 402 -7.26 -9.40 30.35
CA VAL A 402 -7.46 -7.97 30.06
C VAL A 402 -8.85 -7.58 30.53
N ALA A 403 -8.96 -7.19 31.81
CA ALA A 403 -10.24 -6.77 32.37
C ALA A 403 -10.81 -5.58 31.59
N THR A 404 -12.11 -5.61 31.31
CA THR A 404 -12.83 -4.53 30.59
C THR A 404 -12.64 -3.13 31.21
N LYS A 405 -12.26 -3.06 32.50
CA LYS A 405 -12.00 -1.83 33.24
C LYS A 405 -10.57 -1.28 33.08
N ASP A 406 -9.59 -2.12 32.76
CA ASP A 406 -8.18 -1.76 32.81
C ASP A 406 -7.70 -0.99 31.57
N ASN A 407 -8.56 -0.86 30.54
CA ASN A 407 -8.32 -0.15 29.28
C ASN A 407 -6.84 -0.14 28.89
N VAL A 408 -6.27 -1.34 28.71
CA VAL A 408 -4.85 -1.58 28.38
C VAL A 408 -4.39 -0.77 27.17
N THR A 409 -5.32 -0.38 26.30
CA THR A 409 -5.05 0.44 25.12
C THR A 409 -4.86 1.92 25.44
N LYS A 410 -5.46 2.44 26.51
CA LYS A 410 -5.51 3.88 26.80
C LYS A 410 -4.13 4.55 26.76
N PRO A 411 -3.08 4.02 27.43
CA PRO A 411 -1.77 4.65 27.39
C PRO A 411 -1.22 4.78 25.97
N PHE A 412 -1.51 3.84 25.06
CA PHE A 412 -1.03 3.87 23.67
C PHE A 412 -1.66 5.00 22.84
N PHE A 413 -2.92 5.36 23.11
CA PHE A 413 -3.69 6.37 22.36
C PHE A 413 -3.78 7.73 23.07
N GLU A 414 -3.09 7.92 24.19
CA GLU A 414 -2.86 9.24 24.79
C GLU A 414 -1.77 9.97 23.98
N PHE A 415 -2.20 10.70 22.94
CA PHE A 415 -1.29 11.41 22.04
C PHE A 415 -0.86 12.78 22.60
N ASP A 416 0.43 13.10 22.50
CA ASP A 416 0.99 14.41 22.81
C ASP A 416 1.48 15.09 21.53
N PRO A 417 0.85 16.19 21.08
CA PRO A 417 1.28 16.92 19.89
C PRO A 417 2.74 17.43 19.94
N LYS A 418 3.32 17.58 21.13
CA LYS A 418 4.74 17.98 21.27
C LYS A 418 5.72 16.85 20.94
N SER A 419 5.24 15.62 20.91
CA SER A 419 6.01 14.41 20.62
C SER A 419 5.82 13.94 19.17
N ASP A 420 5.11 14.71 18.33
CA ASP A 420 4.92 14.38 16.92
C ASP A 420 6.25 14.40 16.16
N ILE A 421 6.47 13.39 15.33
CA ILE A 421 7.56 13.41 14.35
C ILE A 421 7.30 14.46 13.26
N GLU A 422 8.36 15.15 12.86
CA GLU A 422 8.36 16.01 11.69
C GLU A 422 8.48 15.15 10.41
N LEU A 423 7.44 15.16 9.58
CA LEU A 423 7.43 14.46 8.29
C LEU A 423 8.23 15.25 7.24
N PHE A 424 8.71 14.58 6.20
CA PHE A 424 9.51 15.24 5.15
C PHE A 424 8.73 16.25 4.32
N THR A 425 7.41 16.09 4.24
CA THR A 425 6.50 17.02 3.58
C THR A 425 5.25 17.23 4.43
N ASP A 426 4.51 18.30 4.15
CA ASP A 426 3.20 18.61 4.73
C ASP A 426 2.03 17.95 3.96
N ARG A 427 2.32 17.12 2.95
CA ARG A 427 1.32 16.51 2.07
C ARG A 427 0.47 15.52 2.86
N THR A 428 -0.84 15.55 2.63
CA THR A 428 -1.78 14.61 3.26
C THR A 428 -3.04 14.40 2.41
N TYR A 429 -3.79 13.34 2.71
CA TYR A 429 -5.09 13.01 2.16
C TYR A 429 -5.84 12.06 3.10
N SER A 430 -7.18 12.13 3.10
CA SER A 430 -8.03 11.24 3.91
C SER A 430 -8.45 9.95 3.18
N GLU A 431 -8.31 9.91 1.85
CA GLU A 431 -8.60 8.76 1.00
C GLU A 431 -7.51 8.66 -0.07
N TYR A 432 -7.17 7.44 -0.50
CA TYR A 432 -6.13 7.25 -1.50
C TYR A 432 -6.50 7.93 -2.83
N PRO A 433 -5.66 8.83 -3.36
CA PRO A 433 -5.97 9.58 -4.58
C PRO A 433 -6.06 8.70 -5.84
N HIS A 434 -5.52 7.48 -5.80
CA HIS A 434 -5.43 6.56 -6.93
C HIS A 434 -6.12 5.22 -6.66
N GLN A 435 -7.12 5.20 -5.77
CA GLN A 435 -7.83 3.97 -5.37
C GLN A 435 -8.47 3.23 -6.55
N SER A 436 -8.88 3.94 -7.61
CA SER A 436 -9.51 3.36 -8.79
C SER A 436 -8.61 2.43 -9.62
N ILE A 437 -7.29 2.45 -9.39
CA ILE A 437 -6.32 1.54 -9.99
C ILE A 437 -6.47 0.12 -9.41
N GLY A 438 -6.99 -0.04 -8.20
CA GLY A 438 -7.21 -1.35 -7.59
C GLY A 438 -8.47 -2.07 -8.08
N VAL A 439 -8.78 -3.17 -7.41
CA VAL A 439 -10.09 -3.83 -7.52
C VAL A 439 -11.20 -2.91 -6.98
N PRO A 440 -12.43 -2.97 -7.51
CA PRO A 440 -13.56 -2.20 -7.01
C PRO A 440 -13.88 -2.48 -5.53
N THR A 441 -14.26 -1.42 -4.82
CA THR A 441 -14.70 -1.50 -3.43
C THR A 441 -16.20 -1.70 -3.30
N GLU A 442 -16.64 -2.19 -2.14
CA GLU A 442 -18.05 -2.26 -1.77
C GLU A 442 -18.71 -0.87 -1.82
N LYS A 443 -17.98 0.18 -1.41
CA LYS A 443 -18.42 1.59 -1.47
C LYS A 443 -18.69 2.05 -2.90
N GLU A 444 -17.80 1.71 -3.84
CA GLU A 444 -17.97 2.04 -5.26
C GLU A 444 -19.17 1.32 -5.88
N ILE A 445 -19.33 0.01 -5.62
CA ILE A 445 -20.46 -0.77 -6.15
C ILE A 445 -21.78 -0.26 -5.57
N ARG A 446 -21.84 0.01 -4.26
CA ARG A 446 -23.01 0.58 -3.59
C ARG A 446 -23.38 1.95 -4.14
N LYS A 447 -22.40 2.78 -4.48
CA LYS A 447 -22.62 4.09 -5.09
C LYS A 447 -23.32 3.95 -6.45
N VAL A 448 -22.81 3.09 -7.33
CA VAL A 448 -23.44 2.81 -8.64
C VAL A 448 -24.90 2.37 -8.45
N LEU A 449 -25.17 1.49 -7.49
CA LEU A 449 -26.52 1.03 -7.20
C LEU A 449 -27.44 2.13 -6.62
N THR A 450 -26.88 3.12 -5.91
CA THR A 450 -27.66 4.26 -5.37
C THR A 450 -28.08 5.23 -6.48
N ASP A 451 -27.27 5.33 -7.54
CA ASP A 451 -27.48 6.25 -8.65
C ASP A 451 -28.45 5.69 -9.72
N GLY A 452 -28.99 4.47 -9.57
CA GLY A 452 -29.91 3.88 -10.55
C GLY A 452 -30.59 2.58 -10.11
N SER A 453 -31.23 1.89 -11.05
CA SER A 453 -31.94 0.63 -10.79
C SER A 453 -31.55 -0.45 -11.81
N TYR A 454 -30.75 -1.40 -11.34
CA TYR A 454 -30.08 -2.40 -12.18
C TYR A 454 -30.43 -3.81 -11.71
N SER A 455 -30.41 -4.79 -12.60
CA SER A 455 -30.23 -6.19 -12.20
C SER A 455 -28.80 -6.38 -11.65
N GLN A 456 -28.55 -7.51 -10.98
CA GLN A 456 -27.19 -7.84 -10.51
C GLN A 456 -26.19 -7.94 -11.68
N GLU A 457 -26.63 -8.46 -12.83
CA GLU A 457 -25.81 -8.58 -14.03
C GLU A 457 -25.51 -7.21 -14.66
N GLU A 458 -26.52 -6.34 -14.79
CA GLU A 458 -26.35 -4.97 -15.27
C GLU A 458 -25.35 -4.20 -14.39
N LEU A 459 -25.52 -4.29 -13.06
CA LEU A 459 -24.61 -3.68 -12.09
C LEU A 459 -23.18 -4.20 -12.23
N ALA A 460 -23.00 -5.52 -12.34
CA ALA A 460 -21.68 -6.13 -12.53
C ALA A 460 -21.01 -5.59 -13.81
N ASN A 461 -21.74 -5.58 -14.92
CA ASN A 461 -21.21 -5.12 -16.21
C ASN A 461 -20.78 -3.65 -16.17
N ILE A 462 -21.55 -2.77 -15.53
CA ILE A 462 -21.18 -1.35 -15.36
C ILE A 462 -19.87 -1.21 -14.59
N VAL A 463 -19.74 -1.91 -13.46
CA VAL A 463 -18.55 -1.81 -12.60
C VAL A 463 -17.33 -2.42 -13.29
N ILE A 464 -17.48 -3.57 -13.95
CA ILE A 464 -16.40 -4.23 -14.71
C ILE A 464 -15.92 -3.32 -15.85
N ALA A 465 -16.85 -2.70 -16.59
CA ALA A 465 -16.52 -1.77 -17.67
C ALA A 465 -15.75 -0.54 -17.16
N SER A 466 -16.02 -0.08 -15.94
CA SER A 466 -15.27 1.03 -15.31
C SER A 466 -13.78 0.72 -15.11
N ARG A 467 -13.40 -0.56 -15.13
CA ARG A 467 -12.02 -1.05 -15.06
C ARG A 467 -11.51 -1.55 -16.42
N ARG A 468 -12.15 -1.18 -17.54
CA ARG A 468 -11.67 -1.44 -18.91
C ARG A 468 -11.32 -2.92 -19.20
N GLY A 469 -12.06 -3.85 -18.59
CA GLY A 469 -11.87 -5.29 -18.85
C GLY A 469 -10.61 -5.89 -18.22
N ARG A 470 -10.00 -5.22 -17.23
CA ARG A 470 -8.89 -5.75 -16.44
C ARG A 470 -9.22 -7.12 -15.86
N GLN A 471 -8.24 -8.00 -15.93
CA GLN A 471 -8.37 -9.38 -15.52
C GLN A 471 -8.66 -9.51 -14.01
N GLY A 472 -9.47 -10.48 -13.61
CA GLY A 472 -9.79 -10.73 -12.19
C GLY A 472 -10.82 -9.79 -11.58
N ILE A 473 -11.15 -8.67 -12.25
CA ILE A 473 -12.14 -7.71 -11.77
C ILE A 473 -13.54 -8.33 -11.78
N SER A 474 -13.87 -9.14 -12.79
CA SER A 474 -15.17 -9.80 -12.91
C SER A 474 -15.45 -10.70 -11.70
N GLU A 475 -14.46 -11.47 -11.26
CA GLU A 475 -14.53 -12.39 -10.13
C GLU A 475 -14.79 -11.64 -8.83
N VAL A 476 -14.03 -10.56 -8.57
CA VAL A 476 -14.19 -9.73 -7.37
C VAL A 476 -15.55 -9.03 -7.34
N VAL A 477 -15.96 -8.42 -8.46
CA VAL A 477 -17.26 -7.73 -8.56
C VAL A 477 -18.42 -8.69 -8.34
N LYS A 478 -18.37 -9.87 -8.96
CA LYS A 478 -19.40 -10.90 -8.81
C LYS A 478 -19.47 -11.42 -7.37
N GLU A 479 -18.33 -11.63 -6.71
CA GLU A 479 -18.29 -12.00 -5.28
C GLU A 479 -18.98 -10.95 -4.42
N ILE A 480 -18.61 -9.67 -4.59
CA ILE A 480 -19.18 -8.58 -3.78
C ILE A 480 -20.68 -8.46 -4.00
N ILE A 481 -21.14 -8.50 -5.25
CA ILE A 481 -22.57 -8.41 -5.59
C ILE A 481 -23.34 -9.59 -4.99
N ALA A 482 -22.83 -10.83 -5.15
CA ALA A 482 -23.47 -12.02 -4.59
C ALA A 482 -23.53 -11.98 -3.05
N ARG A 483 -22.55 -11.35 -2.40
CA ARG A 483 -22.51 -11.24 -0.93
C ARG A 483 -23.35 -10.10 -0.38
N LYS A 484 -23.38 -8.94 -1.05
CA LYS A 484 -23.91 -7.68 -0.52
C LYS A 484 -25.21 -7.22 -1.17
N THR A 485 -25.76 -7.97 -2.12
CA THR A 485 -27.05 -7.64 -2.73
C THR A 485 -28.02 -8.81 -2.73
N ASP A 486 -29.31 -8.48 -2.70
CA ASP A 486 -30.42 -9.38 -3.00
C ASP A 486 -31.26 -8.79 -4.14
N VAL A 487 -32.26 -9.52 -4.61
CA VAL A 487 -33.10 -9.16 -5.74
C VAL A 487 -34.52 -8.87 -5.27
N ASP A 488 -35.08 -7.75 -5.71
CA ASP A 488 -36.46 -7.40 -5.39
C ASP A 488 -37.49 -8.11 -6.27
N ALA A 489 -38.78 -7.92 -5.94
CA ALA A 489 -39.88 -8.53 -6.70
C ALA A 489 -39.90 -8.17 -8.20
N ARG A 490 -39.14 -7.15 -8.63
CA ARG A 490 -38.99 -6.71 -10.03
C ARG A 490 -37.68 -7.16 -10.67
N GLY A 491 -36.91 -8.03 -10.01
CA GLY A 491 -35.62 -8.50 -10.52
C GLY A 491 -34.48 -7.49 -10.34
N LYS A 492 -34.65 -6.45 -9.52
CA LYS A 492 -33.65 -5.39 -9.35
C LYS A 492 -32.81 -5.60 -8.09
N ALA A 493 -31.50 -5.38 -8.22
CA ALA A 493 -30.55 -5.51 -7.13
C ALA A 493 -30.86 -4.49 -6.03
N ARG A 494 -30.75 -4.92 -4.78
CA ARG A 494 -30.85 -4.09 -3.58
C ARG A 494 -29.68 -4.41 -2.67
N TRP A 495 -29.03 -3.37 -2.14
CA TRP A 495 -27.97 -3.55 -1.17
C TRP A 495 -28.55 -4.15 0.12
N LEU A 496 -27.92 -5.21 0.63
CA LEU A 496 -28.25 -5.77 1.93
C LEU A 496 -27.87 -4.75 3.01
N THR A 497 -28.86 -4.30 3.77
CA THR A 497 -28.59 -3.47 4.95
C THR A 497 -27.80 -4.29 5.95
N ASP A 498 -26.69 -3.76 6.44
CA ASP A 498 -25.91 -4.43 7.48
C ASP A 498 -26.80 -4.61 8.72
N GLU A 499 -27.24 -5.84 8.99
CA GLU A 499 -27.90 -6.15 10.26
C GLU A 499 -26.91 -5.80 11.37
N SER A 500 -27.26 -4.81 12.20
CA SER A 500 -26.50 -4.25 13.33
C SER A 500 -25.32 -3.32 13.00
N THR A 501 -25.61 -2.07 12.65
CA THR A 501 -24.80 -0.94 13.15
C THR A 501 -25.41 -0.48 14.48
N PRO A 502 -24.84 -0.82 15.66
CA PRO A 502 -25.24 -0.13 16.88
C PRO A 502 -24.84 1.35 16.73
N GLY A 503 -25.82 2.21 16.98
CA GLY A 503 -25.82 3.65 16.75
C GLY A 503 -24.49 4.38 16.92
N SER A 504 -24.23 5.25 15.95
CA SER A 504 -23.49 6.50 16.12
C SER A 504 -24.14 7.34 17.23
N LYS A 505 -23.78 7.06 18.48
CA LYS A 505 -23.84 7.99 19.61
C LYS A 505 -22.62 7.72 20.48
N LEU A 506 -21.51 8.36 20.11
CA LEU A 506 -20.55 8.85 21.08
C LEU A 506 -20.93 10.29 21.42
#